data_AF-A0A8T9AE44-F1
#
_entry.id   AF-A0A8T9AE44-F1
#
_cell.length_a   1.000
_cell.length_b   1.000
_cell.length_c   1.000
_cell.angle_alpha   90.00
_cell.angle_beta   90.00
_cell.angle_gamma   90.00
#
_symmetry.space_group_name_H-M   'P 1'
#
loop_
_entity.id
_entity.type
_entity.pdbx_description
1 polymer ?
#
loop_
_entity_poly.entity_id
_entity_poly.type
_entity_poly.pdbx_seq_one_letter_code
_entity_poly.pdbx_strand_id
1 'polypeptide(L)'
;MPENKETVIDADGAVLGRLASSVAKKLLNGANVTVTNIEKAIITGEPDMIYQKYKHKRERGDRNKGPFYPRQPDRLFQRVVRGMLPHRQKRGMDALRKLKIVMGKTDVAGERTSKNIDNIKSKYETLGHLSERLGANPRWKEIK
;
A
#
# COMPACT_ATOMS: atom_id res chain seq x y z
N MET A 1 18.36 -23.75 -4.96
CA MET A 1 16.94 -23.42 -4.69
C MET A 1 16.95 -22.07 -3.98
N PRO A 2 16.36 -20.98 -4.51
CA PRO A 2 16.29 -19.75 -3.74
C PRO A 2 15.37 -20.02 -2.54
N GLU A 3 15.95 -19.94 -1.35
CA GLU A 3 15.26 -20.01 -0.07
C GLU A 3 14.06 -19.05 -0.14
N ASN A 4 12.86 -19.60 0.09
CA ASN A 4 11.60 -18.87 -0.08
C ASN A 4 11.42 -17.94 1.13
N LYS A 5 12.29 -16.94 1.25
CA LYS A 5 12.39 -16.05 2.41
C LYS A 5 11.14 -15.17 2.48
N GLU A 6 10.21 -15.59 3.32
CA GLU A 6 9.00 -14.82 3.60
C GLU A 6 9.40 -13.59 4.42
N THR A 7 9.26 -12.42 3.81
CA THR A 7 9.56 -11.15 4.44
C THR A 7 8.26 -10.51 4.90
N VAL A 8 8.07 -10.42 6.21
CA VAL A 8 6.95 -9.68 6.80
C VAL A 8 7.42 -8.26 7.10
N ILE A 9 6.68 -7.26 6.62
CA ILE A 9 7.01 -5.84 6.76
C ILE A 9 5.85 -5.09 7.41
N ASP A 10 6.14 -4.42 8.52
CA ASP A 10 5.19 -3.52 9.18
C ASP A 10 5.15 -2.17 8.46
N ALA A 11 3.95 -1.74 8.04
CA ALA A 11 3.71 -0.46 7.38
C ALA A 11 3.35 0.68 8.34
N ASP A 12 3.24 0.41 9.64
CA ASP A 12 2.92 1.43 10.66
C ASP A 12 3.96 2.57 10.64
N GLY A 13 3.52 3.76 10.22
CA GLY A 13 4.40 4.92 10.08
C GLY A 13 5.35 4.92 8.90
N ALA A 14 5.22 3.96 7.99
CA ALA A 14 6.04 3.90 6.80
C ALA A 14 5.48 4.82 5.71
N VAL A 15 6.36 5.59 5.04
CA VAL A 15 5.97 6.41 3.89
C VAL A 15 5.60 5.51 2.72
N LEU A 16 4.34 5.58 2.27
CA LEU A 16 3.72 4.70 1.28
C LEU A 16 4.60 4.43 0.05
N GLY A 17 5.13 5.50 -0.55
CA GLY A 17 5.95 5.41 -1.76
C GLY A 17 7.31 4.75 -1.52
N ARG A 18 7.97 5.05 -0.40
CA ARG A 18 9.27 4.47 -0.04
C ARG A 18 9.11 2.98 0.28
N LEU A 19 8.08 2.65 1.04
CA LEU A 19 7.70 1.27 1.33
C LEU A 19 7.44 0.49 0.04
N ALA A 20 6.60 1.02 -0.85
CA ALA A 20 6.26 0.37 -2.12
C ALA A 20 7.50 0.12 -2.99
N SER A 21 8.47 1.04 -3.02
CA SER A 21 9.71 0.87 -3.79
C SER A 21 10.58 -0.27 -3.25
N SER A 22 10.76 -0.34 -1.93
CA SER A 22 11.49 -1.42 -1.26
C SER A 22 10.82 -2.78 -1.52
N VAL A 23 9.49 -2.84 -1.37
CA VAL A 23 8.67 -4.03 -1.61
C VAL A 23 8.79 -4.48 -3.07
N ALA A 24 8.66 -3.59 -4.05
CA ALA A 24 8.75 -3.93 -5.46
C ALA A 24 10.10 -4.56 -5.83
N LYS A 25 11.22 -4.04 -5.29
CA LYS A 25 12.55 -4.63 -5.48
C LYS A 25 12.63 -6.06 -4.92
N LYS A 26 12.15 -6.28 -3.70
CA LYS A 26 12.12 -7.61 -3.07
C LYS A 26 11.29 -8.61 -3.88
N LEU A 27 10.13 -8.18 -4.39
CA LEU A 27 9.25 -9.02 -5.22
C LEU A 27 9.91 -9.41 -6.56
N LEU A 28 10.63 -8.49 -7.21
CA LEU A 28 11.35 -8.77 -8.47
C LEU A 28 12.55 -9.71 -8.31
N ASN A 29 13.14 -9.74 -7.12
CA ASN A 29 14.16 -10.71 -6.72
C ASN A 29 13.58 -12.08 -6.37
N GLY A 30 12.25 -12.21 -6.39
CA GLY A 30 11.55 -13.47 -6.19
C GLY A 30 11.16 -13.77 -4.74
N ALA A 31 11.34 -12.85 -3.81
CA ALA A 31 10.91 -13.01 -2.42
C ALA A 31 9.38 -12.94 -2.28
N ASN A 32 8.85 -13.62 -1.26
CA ASN A 32 7.45 -13.45 -0.85
C ASN A 32 7.38 -12.36 0.20
N VAL A 33 6.52 -11.36 -0.01
CA VAL A 33 6.44 -10.19 0.87
C VAL A 33 5.03 -10.06 1.41
N THR A 34 4.90 -10.04 2.73
CA THR A 34 3.66 -9.80 3.45
C THR A 34 3.76 -8.43 4.12
N VAL A 35 2.88 -7.50 3.74
CA VAL A 35 2.82 -6.16 4.35
C VAL A 35 1.66 -6.11 5.33
N THR A 36 1.92 -5.70 6.58
CA THR A 36 0.94 -5.64 7.66
C THR A 36 0.64 -4.18 8.05
N ASN A 37 -0.49 -3.93 8.72
CA ASN A 37 -0.92 -2.59 9.17
C ASN A 37 -0.96 -1.52 8.06
N ILE A 38 -1.36 -1.89 6.84
CA ILE A 38 -1.29 -0.97 5.69
C ILE A 38 -2.16 0.28 5.85
N GLU A 39 -3.24 0.21 6.65
CA GLU A 39 -4.10 1.34 6.98
C GLU A 39 -3.35 2.46 7.72
N LYS A 40 -2.25 2.12 8.40
CA LYS A 40 -1.41 3.07 9.15
C LYS A 40 -0.25 3.62 8.33
N ALA A 41 -0.08 3.20 7.08
CA ALA A 41 0.90 3.78 6.19
C ALA A 41 0.59 5.27 5.95
N ILE A 42 1.63 6.07 5.79
CA ILE A 42 1.52 7.53 5.69
C ILE A 42 1.84 8.05 4.29
N ILE A 43 1.14 9.09 3.88
CA ILE A 43 1.44 9.90 2.71
C ILE A 43 1.75 11.31 3.19
N THR A 44 2.96 11.78 2.92
CA THR A 44 3.40 13.13 3.27
C THR A 44 2.77 14.18 2.33
N GLY A 45 2.30 15.29 2.88
CA GLY A 45 1.67 16.40 2.15
C GLY A 45 0.42 16.91 2.85
N GLU A 46 -0.18 17.97 2.30
CA GLU A 46 -1.46 18.50 2.80
C GLU A 46 -2.58 17.47 2.59
N PRO A 47 -3.31 17.06 3.66
CA PRO A 47 -4.37 16.05 3.56
C PRO A 47 -5.42 16.33 2.49
N ASP A 48 -5.84 17.59 2.34
CA ASP A 48 -6.83 17.96 1.33
C ASP A 48 -6.32 17.83 -0.10
N MET A 49 -5.07 18.26 -0.35
CA MET A 49 -4.47 18.07 -1.68
C MET A 49 -4.29 16.59 -2.01
N ILE A 50 -3.91 15.78 -1.02
CA ILE A 50 -3.82 14.34 -1.18
C ILE A 50 -5.20 13.78 -1.54
N TYR A 51 -6.23 14.08 -0.75
CA TYR A 51 -7.59 13.62 -1.01
C TYR A 51 -8.09 14.01 -2.41
N GLN A 52 -7.96 15.28 -2.79
CA GLN A 52 -8.40 15.75 -4.12
C GLN A 52 -7.67 15.03 -5.26
N LYS A 53 -6.36 14.76 -5.10
CA LYS A 53 -5.59 13.99 -6.09
C LYS A 53 -6.12 12.58 -6.28
N TYR A 54 -6.48 11.88 -5.19
CA TYR A 54 -7.02 10.53 -5.26
C TYR A 54 -8.48 10.51 -5.75
N LYS A 55 -9.29 11.51 -5.35
CA LYS A 55 -10.64 11.73 -5.84
C LYS A 55 -10.66 11.96 -7.35
N HIS A 56 -9.84 12.88 -7.86
CA HIS A 56 -9.73 13.17 -9.29
C HIS A 56 -9.32 11.93 -10.11
N LYS A 57 -8.34 11.15 -9.63
CA LYS A 57 -7.92 9.89 -10.30
C LYS A 57 -9.07 8.89 -10.44
N ARG A 58 -10.02 8.91 -9.51
CA ARG A 58 -11.18 8.04 -9.49
C ARG A 58 -12.30 8.57 -10.38
N GLU A 59 -12.57 9.86 -10.33
CA GLU A 59 -13.62 10.52 -11.13
C GLU A 59 -13.31 10.55 -12.62
N ARG A 60 -12.03 10.53 -13.00
CA ARG A 60 -11.61 10.44 -14.41
C ARG A 60 -12.07 9.15 -15.11
N GLY A 61 -12.44 8.10 -14.36
CA GLY A 61 -12.87 6.83 -14.93
C GLY A 61 -14.32 6.84 -15.40
N ASP A 62 -14.54 6.39 -16.64
CA ASP A 62 -15.88 6.00 -17.10
C ASP A 62 -16.38 4.77 -16.32
N ARG A 63 -17.68 4.71 -15.99
CA ARG A 63 -18.28 3.61 -15.24
C ARG A 63 -18.07 2.24 -15.90
N ASN A 64 -18.08 2.20 -17.23
CA ASN A 64 -18.06 0.97 -18.01
C ASN A 64 -16.66 0.67 -18.58
N LYS A 65 -15.89 1.71 -18.97
CA LYS A 65 -14.60 1.53 -19.66
C LYS A 65 -13.36 1.80 -18.79
N GLY A 66 -13.51 2.53 -17.68
CA GLY A 66 -12.45 2.80 -16.70
C GLY A 66 -11.34 3.73 -17.21
N PRO A 67 -10.56 4.36 -16.30
CA PRO A 67 -9.79 3.64 -15.28
C PRO A 67 -10.50 3.43 -13.93
N PHE A 68 -10.50 2.19 -13.45
CA PHE A 68 -10.98 1.85 -12.11
C PHE A 68 -9.90 2.09 -11.05
N TYR A 69 -10.14 3.08 -10.18
CA TYR A 69 -9.28 3.38 -9.05
C TYR A 69 -9.87 2.84 -7.73
N PRO A 70 -9.14 2.02 -6.95
CA PRO A 70 -9.65 1.42 -5.73
C PRO A 70 -9.79 2.44 -4.58
N ARG A 71 -10.71 2.16 -3.65
CA ARG A 71 -10.91 2.96 -2.43
C ARG A 71 -10.24 2.35 -1.19
N GLN A 72 -10.22 1.02 -1.11
CA GLN A 72 -9.70 0.28 0.04
C GLN A 72 -8.16 0.41 0.13
N PRO A 73 -7.59 0.50 1.35
CA PRO A 73 -6.17 0.81 1.52
C PRO A 73 -5.26 -0.31 1.02
N ASP A 74 -5.65 -1.58 1.19
CA ASP A 74 -4.98 -2.75 0.63
C ASP A 74 -4.84 -2.66 -0.90
N ARG A 75 -5.94 -2.42 -1.61
CA ARG A 75 -5.97 -2.35 -3.08
C ARG A 75 -5.29 -1.09 -3.59
N LEU A 76 -5.34 0.00 -2.83
CA LEU A 76 -4.65 1.23 -3.15
C LEU A 76 -3.14 1.03 -3.07
N PHE A 77 -2.63 0.38 -2.01
CA PHE A 77 -1.23 0.00 -1.91
C PHE A 77 -0.83 -0.97 -3.02
N GLN A 78 -1.64 -2.00 -3.28
CA GLN A 78 -1.41 -2.93 -4.40
C GLN A 78 -1.30 -2.19 -5.73
N ARG A 79 -2.15 -1.17 -5.97
CA ARG A 79 -2.11 -0.35 -7.19
C ARG A 79 -0.82 0.49 -7.27
N VAL A 80 -0.30 0.98 -6.15
CA VAL A 80 0.98 1.70 -6.08
C VAL A 80 2.13 0.76 -6.41
N VAL A 81 2.21 -0.41 -5.76
CA VAL A 81 3.26 -1.41 -6.03
C VAL A 81 3.20 -1.88 -7.49
N ARG A 82 2.00 -2.13 -8.01
CA ARG A 82 1.80 -2.48 -9.43
C ARG A 82 2.36 -1.44 -10.39
N GLY A 83 2.30 -0.16 -10.02
CA GLY A 83 2.89 0.94 -10.81
C GLY A 83 4.42 0.94 -10.83
N MET A 84 5.05 0.27 -9.86
CA MET A 84 6.51 0.13 -9.75
C MET A 84 7.03 -1.19 -10.34
N LEU A 85 6.14 -2.03 -10.90
CA LEU A 85 6.46 -3.32 -11.50
C LEU A 85 6.15 -3.33 -13.00
N PRO A 86 6.90 -4.10 -13.81
CA PRO A 86 6.57 -4.37 -15.21
C PRO A 86 5.37 -5.34 -15.31
N HIS A 87 4.22 -4.95 -14.76
CA HIS A 87 3.03 -5.79 -14.55
C HIS A 87 2.35 -6.27 -15.85
N ARG A 88 2.77 -5.76 -17.02
CA ARG A 88 2.33 -6.27 -18.33
C ARG A 88 3.10 -7.53 -18.76
N GLN A 89 4.27 -7.79 -18.16
CA GLN A 89 5.09 -8.95 -18.44
C GLN A 89 4.83 -10.06 -17.41
N LYS A 90 5.04 -11.33 -17.81
CA LYS A 90 4.87 -12.50 -16.94
C LYS A 90 5.64 -12.36 -15.62
N ARG A 91 6.91 -11.95 -15.69
CA ARG A 91 7.77 -11.73 -14.51
C ARG A 91 7.17 -10.73 -13.52
N GLY A 92 6.59 -9.63 -14.00
CA GLY A 92 5.97 -8.62 -13.14
C GLY A 92 4.63 -9.09 -12.54
N MET A 93 3.85 -9.85 -13.30
CA MET A 93 2.63 -10.47 -12.79
C MET A 93 2.93 -11.51 -11.70
N ASP A 94 3.94 -12.34 -11.91
CA ASP A 94 4.37 -13.34 -10.92
C ASP A 94 4.92 -12.67 -9.66
N ALA A 95 5.68 -11.58 -9.80
CA ALA A 95 6.12 -10.78 -8.66
C ALA A 95 4.94 -10.18 -7.89
N LEU A 96 3.90 -9.67 -8.57
CA LEU A 96 2.73 -9.11 -7.90
C LEU A 96 1.91 -10.17 -7.15
N ARG A 97 1.85 -11.41 -7.64
CA ARG A 97 1.16 -12.53 -6.96
C ARG A 97 1.82 -12.92 -5.63
N LYS A 98 3.11 -12.65 -5.47
CA LYS A 98 3.87 -12.91 -4.24
C LYS A 98 3.65 -11.86 -3.14
N LEU A 99 2.96 -10.76 -3.45
CA LEU A 99 2.61 -9.72 -2.49
C LEU A 99 1.32 -10.09 -1.75
N LYS A 100 1.42 -10.23 -0.42
CA LYS A 100 0.27 -10.31 0.48
C LYS A 100 0.15 -9.01 1.25
N ILE A 101 -1.07 -8.53 1.44
CA ILE A 101 -1.35 -7.29 2.19
C ILE A 101 -2.40 -7.63 3.23
N VAL A 102 -2.09 -7.32 4.48
CA VAL A 102 -2.94 -7.56 5.64
C VAL A 102 -3.27 -6.21 6.27
N MET A 103 -4.55 -6.01 6.55
CA MET A 103 -5.07 -4.85 7.27
C MET A 103 -5.44 -5.26 8.69
N GLY A 104 -5.32 -4.35 9.64
CA GLY A 104 -5.66 -4.59 11.04
C GLY A 104 -4.59 -5.36 11.81
N LYS A 105 -4.91 -5.68 13.07
CA LYS A 105 -3.97 -6.27 14.01
C LYS A 105 -3.66 -7.71 13.58
N THR A 106 -2.37 -8.01 13.47
CA THR A 106 -1.90 -9.35 13.16
C THR A 106 -0.81 -9.74 14.13
N ASP A 107 -0.82 -10.99 14.58
CA ASP A 107 0.14 -11.53 15.56
C ASP A 107 1.51 -11.82 14.94
N VAL A 108 1.63 -11.74 13.61
CA VAL A 108 2.91 -11.89 12.91
C VAL A 108 3.75 -10.63 13.12
N ALA A 109 4.72 -10.73 14.01
CA ALA A 109 5.75 -9.72 14.22
C ALA A 109 6.63 -9.61 12.95
N GLY A 110 6.38 -8.60 12.13
CA GLY A 110 7.22 -8.28 10.98
C GLY A 110 8.45 -7.47 11.34
N GLU A 111 9.44 -7.46 10.46
CA GLU A 111 10.53 -6.50 10.52
C GLU A 111 9.94 -5.09 10.36
N ARG A 112 10.13 -4.23 11.37
CA ARG A 112 9.71 -2.84 11.28
C ARG A 112 10.60 -2.13 10.26
N THR A 113 10.01 -1.68 9.15
CA THR A 113 10.72 -0.75 8.27
C THR A 113 10.96 0.53 9.07
N SER A 114 12.21 1.01 9.06
CA SER A 114 12.69 2.15 9.85
C SER A 114 11.64 3.25 9.97
N LYS A 115 11.06 3.39 11.17
CA LYS A 115 10.04 4.38 11.50
C LYS A 115 10.60 5.75 11.11
N ASN A 116 10.06 6.34 10.06
CA ASN A 116 10.47 7.67 9.59
C ASN A 116 9.51 8.75 10.08
N ILE A 117 8.49 8.42 10.88
CA ILE A 117 7.53 9.39 11.42
C ILE A 117 8.27 10.51 12.15
N ASP A 118 9.26 10.17 12.96
CA ASP A 118 9.98 11.13 13.82
C ASP A 118 10.75 12.20 13.02
N ASN A 119 11.03 11.93 11.73
CA ASN A 119 11.74 12.86 10.84
C ASN A 119 10.80 13.69 9.93
N ILE A 120 9.49 13.45 9.97
CA ILE A 120 8.53 14.16 9.11
C ILE A 120 8.03 15.40 9.85
N LYS A 121 8.61 16.55 9.53
CA LYS A 121 8.15 17.87 10.02
C LYS A 121 6.88 18.37 9.34
N SER A 122 6.47 17.72 8.26
CA SER A 122 5.36 18.16 7.40
C SER A 122 4.07 17.45 7.74
N LYS A 123 2.93 18.05 7.35
CA LYS A 123 1.63 17.36 7.44
C LYS A 123 1.66 16.04 6.67
N TYR A 124 0.85 15.10 7.13
CA TYR A 124 0.68 13.80 6.51
C TYR A 124 -0.76 13.33 6.66
N GLU A 125 -1.15 12.41 5.79
CA GLU A 125 -2.44 11.72 5.83
C GLU A 125 -2.19 10.22 5.93
N THR A 126 -2.96 9.51 6.76
CA THR A 126 -2.89 8.04 6.84
C THR A 126 -3.72 7.40 5.73
N LEU A 127 -3.32 6.21 5.30
CA LEU A 127 -4.02 5.51 4.23
C LEU A 127 -5.45 5.13 4.62
N GLY A 128 -5.67 4.74 5.88
CA GLY A 128 -6.99 4.44 6.42
C GLY A 128 -7.91 5.66 6.39
N HIS A 129 -7.43 6.81 6.86
CA HIS A 129 -8.23 8.05 6.84
C HIS A 129 -8.54 8.50 5.40
N LEU A 130 -7.55 8.46 4.50
CA LEU A 130 -7.75 8.73 3.07
C LEU A 130 -8.81 7.80 2.46
N SER A 131 -8.73 6.50 2.75
CA SER A 131 -9.69 5.50 2.25
C SER A 131 -11.10 5.76 2.76
N GLU A 132 -11.27 6.14 4.03
CA GLU A 132 -12.56 6.53 4.59
C GLU A 132 -13.14 7.76 3.89
N ARG A 133 -12.32 8.80 3.68
CA ARG A 133 -12.72 10.00 2.93
C ARG A 133 -13.14 9.68 1.49
N LEU A 134 -12.52 8.67 0.87
CA LEU A 134 -12.87 8.18 -0.47
C LEU A 134 -14.12 7.27 -0.49
N GLY A 135 -14.76 7.02 0.66
CA GLY A 135 -15.95 6.18 0.80
C GLY A 135 -15.65 4.69 0.80
N ALA A 136 -14.50 4.27 1.34
CA ALA A 136 -14.22 2.87 1.64
C ALA A 136 -14.95 2.45 2.92
N ASN A 137 -15.48 1.23 2.97
CA ASN A 137 -15.97 0.63 4.21
C ASN A 137 -14.77 0.22 5.09
N PRO A 138 -14.61 0.76 6.31
CA PRO A 138 -13.45 0.55 7.16
C PRO A 138 -13.48 -0.79 7.92
N ARG A 139 -13.42 -1.90 7.17
CA ARG A 139 -13.45 -3.27 7.74
C ARG A 139 -12.30 -3.56 8.71
N TRP A 140 -11.19 -2.82 8.61
CA TRP A 140 -10.03 -2.99 9.47
C TRP A 140 -10.20 -2.40 10.88
N LYS A 141 -11.24 -1.58 11.12
CA LYS A 141 -11.58 -1.07 12.45
C LYS A 141 -12.38 -2.07 13.29
N GLU A 142 -13.02 -3.04 12.65
CA GLU A 142 -13.88 -4.05 13.28
C GLU A 142 -13.10 -5.28 13.78
N ILE A 143 -11.86 -5.44 13.33
CA ILE A 143 -10.94 -6.49 13.76
C ILE A 143 -10.33 -6.06 15.10
N LYS A 144 -11.02 -6.38 16.20
CA LYS A 144 -10.54 -6.20 17.58
C LYS A 144 -9.63 -7.34 18.01
#